data_AF-A0A1G6UAN6-F1
#
_entry.id   AF-A0A1G6UAN6-F1
#
_cell.length_a   1.000
_cell.length_b   1.000
_cell.length_c   1.000
_cell.angle_alpha   90.00
_cell.angle_beta   90.00
_cell.angle_gamma   90.00
#
_symmetry.space_group_name_H-M   'P 1'
#
loop_
_entity.id
_entity.type
_entity.pdbx_description
1 polymer ?
#
loop_
_entity_poly.entity_id
_entity_poly.type
_entity_poly.pdbx_seq_one_letter_code
_entity_poly.pdbx_strand_id
1 'polypeptide(L)'
;MKGGLTKLYRAMSAVRLDSIPSGASTRFIVSFLVDVDGRISRERVVKDQVGKVGEQMLKIAKSFKWTPAKCKGKKVATITTLSSQICLQ
;
A
#
# COMPACT_ATOMS: atom_id res chain seq x y z
N MET A 1 -13.33 -7.54 -10.79
CA MET A 1 -13.43 -6.58 -9.65
C MET A 1 -12.19 -5.69 -9.66
N LYS A 2 -12.31 -4.38 -9.93
CA LYS A 2 -11.17 -3.44 -9.81
C LYS A 2 -11.02 -3.10 -8.31
N GLY A 3 -10.15 -3.85 -7.61
CA GLY A 3 -10.00 -3.80 -6.15
C GLY A 3 -9.15 -2.64 -5.62
N GLY A 4 -8.91 -2.64 -4.31
CA GLY A 4 -8.06 -1.62 -3.64
C GLY A 4 -6.62 -1.58 -4.17
N LEU A 5 -6.07 -2.73 -4.58
CA LEU A 5 -4.75 -2.84 -5.19
C LEU A 5 -4.60 -1.99 -6.47
N THR A 6 -5.61 -1.97 -7.34
CA THR A 6 -5.54 -1.19 -8.58
C THR A 6 -5.49 0.32 -8.31
N LYS A 7 -6.25 0.78 -7.31
CA LYS A 7 -6.21 2.20 -6.87
C LYS A 7 -4.86 2.53 -6.25
N LEU A 8 -4.33 1.62 -5.44
CA LEU A 8 -3.01 1.78 -4.86
C LEU A 8 -1.94 1.89 -5.97
N TYR A 9 -1.86 0.94 -6.90
CA TYR A 9 -0.85 0.98 -7.97
C TYR A 9 -0.92 2.27 -8.78
N ARG A 10 -2.13 2.79 -9.04
CA ARG A 10 -2.32 4.10 -9.66
C ARG A 10 -1.85 5.27 -8.79
N ALA A 11 -2.12 5.22 -7.49
CA ALA A 11 -1.63 6.25 -6.57
C ALA A 11 -0.10 6.21 -6.46
N MET A 12 0.48 5.00 -6.45
CA MET A 12 1.93 4.77 -6.40
C MET A 12 2.65 5.27 -7.65
N SER A 13 2.06 5.15 -8.84
CA SER A 13 2.67 5.70 -10.07
C SER A 13 2.77 7.23 -10.07
N ALA A 14 2.00 7.92 -9.23
CA ALA A 14 2.06 9.37 -9.08
C ALA A 14 3.04 9.83 -7.99
N VAL A 15 3.68 8.89 -7.28
CA VAL A 15 4.58 9.20 -6.17
C VAL A 15 5.93 9.64 -6.69
N ARG A 16 6.33 10.85 -6.34
CA ARG A 16 7.73 11.29 -6.42
C ARG A 16 8.37 11.18 -5.05
N LEU A 17 9.56 10.59 -5.04
CA LEU A 17 10.38 10.36 -3.85
C LEU A 17 11.68 11.12 -4.10
N ASP A 18 11.67 12.42 -3.84
CA ASP A 18 12.76 13.36 -4.17
C ASP A 18 14.09 13.02 -3.46
N SER A 19 14.05 12.15 -2.45
CA SER A 19 15.20 11.78 -1.62
C SER A 19 15.96 10.52 -2.06
N ILE A 20 15.59 9.88 -3.17
CA ILE A 20 16.24 8.65 -3.64
C ILE A 20 16.75 8.87 -5.08
N PRO A 21 17.99 8.47 -5.43
CA PRO A 21 18.53 8.70 -6.77
C PRO A 21 17.62 8.16 -7.87
N SER A 22 17.33 9.01 -8.87
CA SER A 22 16.55 8.65 -10.06
C SER A 22 17.20 7.45 -10.77
N GLY A 23 16.40 6.44 -11.13
CA GLY A 23 16.86 5.20 -11.76
C GLY A 23 17.19 4.08 -10.78
N ALA A 24 17.20 4.33 -9.47
CA ALA A 24 17.33 3.27 -8.47
C ALA A 24 16.02 2.48 -8.34
N SER A 25 16.12 1.15 -8.23
CA SER A 25 15.00 0.30 -7.84
C SER A 25 15.08 0.00 -6.34
N THR A 26 13.95 0.09 -5.64
CA THR A 26 13.87 -0.21 -4.21
C THR A 26 12.69 -1.11 -3.89
N ARG A 27 12.88 -2.02 -2.93
CA ARG A 27 11.86 -2.96 -2.46
C ARG A 27 11.37 -2.55 -1.08
N PHE A 28 10.06 -2.61 -0.92
CA PHE A 28 9.42 -2.48 0.38
C PHE A 28 8.35 -3.56 0.55
N ILE A 29 8.05 -3.85 1.80
CA ILE A 29 6.97 -4.71 2.24
C ILE A 29 6.23 -3.97 3.36
N VAL A 30 4.94 -3.73 3.17
CA VAL A 30 4.05 -3.14 4.18
C VAL A 30 2.86 -4.05 4.41
N SER A 31 2.32 -4.01 5.63
CA SER A 31 1.13 -4.77 6.01
C SER A 31 0.17 -3.87 6.76
N PHE A 32 -1.13 -4.03 6.52
CA PHE A 32 -2.18 -3.33 7.24
C PHE A 32 -3.49 -4.12 7.20
N LEU A 33 -4.35 -3.89 8.17
CA LEU A 33 -5.71 -4.42 8.20
C LEU A 33 -6.61 -3.50 7.39
N VAL A 34 -7.32 -4.03 6.40
CA VAL A 34 -8.46 -3.35 5.77
C VAL A 34 -9.70 -3.68 6.58
N ASP A 35 -10.28 -2.68 7.23
CA ASP A 35 -11.49 -2.81 8.03
C ASP A 35 -12.74 -2.96 7.15
N VAL A 36 -13.85 -3.38 7.76
CA VAL A 36 -15.14 -3.59 7.05
C VAL A 36 -15.74 -2.30 6.46
N ASP A 37 -15.29 -1.13 6.94
CA ASP A 37 -15.67 0.18 6.43
C ASP A 37 -14.77 0.66 5.26
N GLY A 38 -13.72 -0.10 4.94
CA GLY A 38 -12.74 0.19 3.90
C GLY A 38 -11.61 1.13 4.32
N ARG A 39 -11.50 1.48 5.60
CA ARG A 39 -10.30 2.14 6.14
C ARG A 39 -9.21 1.11 6.41
N ILE A 40 -8.00 1.61 6.66
CA ILE A 40 -6.89 0.76 7.09
C ILE A 40 -6.51 1.07 8.54
N SER A 41 -6.06 0.04 9.23
CA SER A 41 -5.55 0.11 10.61
C SER A 41 -4.41 -0.90 10.80
N ARG A 42 -3.73 -0.84 11.97
CA ARG A 42 -2.62 -1.75 12.33
C ARG A 42 -1.52 -1.77 11.26
N GLU A 43 -1.22 -0.60 10.71
CA GLU A 43 -0.22 -0.44 9.66
C GLU A 43 1.18 -0.75 10.19
N ARG A 44 1.97 -1.51 9.43
CA ARG A 44 3.35 -1.85 9.75
C ARG A 44 4.23 -1.89 8.49
N VAL A 45 5.42 -1.32 8.59
CA VAL A 45 6.50 -1.58 7.64
C VAL A 45 7.18 -2.89 8.04
N VAL A 46 7.08 -3.90 7.17
CA VAL A 46 7.71 -5.21 7.38
C VAL A 46 9.16 -5.19 6.89
N LYS A 47 9.41 -4.52 5.76
CA LYS A 47 10.73 -4.34 5.17
C LYS A 47 10.75 -3.06 4.36
N ASP A 48 11.82 -2.30 4.45
CA ASP A 48 12.06 -1.17 3.57
C ASP A 48 13.57 -1.04 3.36
N GLN A 49 14.02 -1.19 2.12
CA GLN A 49 15.45 -1.14 1.81
C GLN A 49 16.07 0.25 1.99
N VAL A 50 15.27 1.31 1.84
CA VAL A 50 15.74 2.70 1.92
C VAL A 50 15.23 3.38 3.20
N GLY A 51 14.28 2.77 3.89
CA GLY A 51 13.73 3.22 5.18
C GLY A 51 12.73 4.37 5.09
N LYS A 52 12.46 4.92 3.89
CA LYS A 52 11.56 6.06 3.68
C LYS A 52 10.33 5.72 2.83
N VAL A 53 10.38 4.64 2.07
CA VAL A 53 9.36 4.31 1.06
C VAL A 53 8.14 3.68 1.72
N GLY A 54 8.35 2.73 2.64
CA GLY A 54 7.28 2.00 3.31
C GLY A 54 6.31 2.93 4.03
N GLU A 55 6.82 3.93 4.75
CA GLU A 55 5.98 4.91 5.45
C GLU A 55 5.15 5.77 4.50
N GLN A 56 5.74 6.24 3.40
CA GLN A 56 5.01 7.01 2.39
C GLN A 56 3.93 6.16 1.72
N MET A 57 4.21 4.89 1.46
CA MET A 57 3.23 3.95 0.90
C MET A 57 2.07 3.70 1.85
N LEU A 58 2.32 3.62 3.17
CA LEU A 58 1.26 3.56 4.18
C LEU A 58 0.42 4.84 4.21
N LYS A 59 1.03 6.02 4.11
CA LYS A 59 0.30 7.30 4.03
C LYS A 59 -0.62 7.35 2.81
N ILE A 60 -0.13 6.89 1.66
CA ILE A 60 -0.93 6.82 0.43
C ILE A 60 -2.04 5.79 0.57
N ALA A 61 -1.74 4.59 1.08
CA ALA A 61 -2.75 3.57 1.33
C ALA A 61 -3.87 4.10 2.25
N LYS A 62 -3.54 4.97 3.21
CA LYS A 62 -4.50 5.59 4.13
C LYS A 62 -5.33 6.71 3.49
N SER A 63 -4.87 7.31 2.39
CA SER A 63 -5.54 8.47 1.78
C SER A 63 -6.78 8.11 0.95
N PHE A 64 -7.07 6.81 0.76
CA PHE A 64 -8.24 6.35 0.02
C PHE A 64 -8.94 5.18 0.70
N LYS A 65 -10.23 5.00 0.35
CA LYS A 65 -11.01 3.85 0.82
C LYS A 65 -10.68 2.59 0.02
N TRP A 66 -10.33 1.54 0.74
CA TRP A 66 -10.16 0.18 0.26
C TRP A 66 -11.50 -0.52 0.11
N THR A 67 -11.54 -1.51 -0.78
CA THR A 67 -12.68 -2.42 -0.88
C THR A 67 -12.42 -3.60 0.06
N PRO A 68 -13.21 -3.78 1.13
CA PRO A 68 -13.06 -4.93 2.03
C PRO A 68 -13.31 -6.23 1.30
N ALA A 69 -12.72 -7.33 1.78
CA ALA A 69 -13.05 -8.64 1.27
C ALA A 69 -14.49 -9.01 1.64
N LYS A 70 -15.06 -9.95 0.90
CA LYS A 70 -16.38 -10.51 1.18
C LYS A 70 -16.26 -12.01 1.42
N CYS A 71 -16.75 -12.48 2.56
CA CYS A 71 -16.92 -13.90 2.84
C CYS A 71 -18.41 -14.20 2.91
N LYS A 72 -18.91 -15.10 2.04
CA LYS A 72 -20.34 -15.45 1.95
C LYS A 72 -21.26 -14.22 1.86
N GLY A 73 -20.88 -13.23 1.05
CA GLY A 73 -21.63 -11.99 0.87
C GLY A 73 -21.47 -10.92 1.96
N LYS A 74 -20.90 -11.26 3.12
CA LYS A 74 -20.64 -10.32 4.22
C LYS A 74 -19.26 -9.69 4.10
N LYS A 75 -19.15 -8.39 4.36
CA LYS A 75 -17.85 -7.70 4.43
C LYS A 75 -17.07 -8.23 5.62
N VAL A 76 -15.80 -8.56 5.41
CA VAL A 76 -14.89 -9.02 6.46
C VAL A 76 -13.61 -8.19 6.44
N ALA A 77 -13.06 -7.93 7.62
CA ALA A 77 -11.75 -7.29 7.73
C ALA A 77 -10.67 -8.24 7.19
N THR A 78 -9.63 -7.69 6.56
CA THR A 78 -8.60 -8.52 5.90
C THR A 78 -7.23 -7.89 6.03
N ILE A 79 -6.27 -8.69 6.50
CA ILE A 79 -4.87 -8.29 6.50
C ILE A 79 -4.38 -8.33 5.06
N THR A 80 -3.89 -7.18 4.59
CA THR A 80 -3.30 -7.01 3.28
C THR A 80 -1.81 -6.76 3.44
N THR A 81 -1.00 -7.57 2.80
CA THR A 81 0.45 -7.38 2.71
C THR A 81 0.83 -7.06 1.28
N LEU A 82 1.51 -5.94 1.10
CA LEU A 82 1.99 -5.48 -0.19
C LEU A 82 3.50 -5.65 -0.21
N SER A 83 3.95 -6.45 -1.16
CA SER A 83 5.36 -6.59 -1.50
C SER A 83 5.53 -6.02 -2.90
N SER A 84 6.33 -4.97 -3.04
CA SER A 84 6.52 -4.33 -4.33
C SER A 84 7.93 -3.79 -4.47
N GLN A 85 8.41 -3.84 -5.71
CA GLN A 85 9.58 -3.11 -6.15
C GLN A 85 9.09 -1.90 -6.94
N ILE A 86 9.58 -0.72 -6.60
CA ILE A 86 9.32 0.49 -7.37
C ILE A 86 10.62 0.96 -8.03
N CYS A 87 10.50 1.40 -9.27
CA CYS A 87 11.54 2.19 -9.91
C CYS A 87 11.26 3.66 -9.58
N LEU A 88 12.27 4.33 -9.05
CA LEU A 88 12.17 5.75 -8.73
C LEU A 88 12.52 6.50 -10.00
N GLN A 89 11.53 7.20 -10.56
CA GLN A 89 11.69 8.01 -11.78
C GLN A 89 12.06 9.44 -11.43
#